data_AF-A0A5K8A0B1-F1
#
_entry.id   AF-A0A5K8A0B1-F1
#
_cell.length_a   1.000
_cell.length_b   1.000
_cell.length_c   1.000
_cell.angle_alpha   90.00
_cell.angle_beta   90.00
_cell.angle_gamma   90.00
#
_symmetry.space_group_name_H-M   'P 1'
#
loop_
_entity.id
_entity.type
_entity.pdbx_description
1 polymer ?
#
loop_
_entity_poly.entity_id
_entity_poly.type
_entity_poly.pdbx_seq_one_letter_code
_entity_poly.pdbx_strand_id
1 'polypeptide(L)'
;MATMLLGPTVDMPDARRLRQGLFVTYADLLPDMENNRLRTRIHNASTPADNRSVAVLLDKLNKAEIEYPGNNLRFAYELVNSDV
;
A
#
# COMPACT_ATOMS: atom_id res chain seq x y z
N MET A 1 -1.05 -5.34 12.46
CA MET A 1 -0.31 -4.68 13.56
C MET A 1 0.07 -3.26 13.16
N ALA A 2 -0.12 -2.28 14.05
CA ALA A 2 0.08 -0.85 13.78
C ALA A 2 1.53 -0.41 13.61
N THR A 3 2.42 -1.15 14.24
CA THR A 3 3.84 -0.82 14.39
C THR A 3 4.61 -0.72 13.07
N MET A 4 4.07 -1.26 11.97
CA MET A 4 4.75 -1.25 10.68
C MET A 4 4.71 0.12 9.96
N LEU A 5 3.83 1.02 10.40
CA LEU A 5 3.69 2.39 9.88
C LEU A 5 4.39 3.43 10.75
N LEU A 6 5.06 3.00 11.84
CA LEU A 6 5.85 3.89 12.67
C LEU A 6 7.10 4.33 11.88
N GLY A 7 7.33 5.63 11.86
CA GLY A 7 8.49 6.26 11.26
C GLY A 7 9.07 7.32 12.21
N PRO A 8 10.18 7.97 11.85
CA PRO A 8 10.81 8.99 12.70
C PRO A 8 9.89 10.20 12.97
N THR A 9 8.83 10.37 12.20
CA THR A 9 7.88 11.49 12.27
C THR A 9 6.42 11.04 12.40
N VAL A 10 6.15 9.74 12.59
CA VAL A 10 4.78 9.20 12.66
C VAL A 10 4.61 8.49 14.00
N ASP A 11 3.86 9.11 14.90
CA ASP A 11 3.56 8.56 16.21
C ASP A 11 2.48 7.47 16.14
N MET A 12 2.33 6.69 17.22
CA MET A 12 1.39 5.58 17.26
C MET A 12 -0.10 5.95 16.99
N PRO A 13 -0.61 7.11 17.43
CA PRO A 13 -1.95 7.59 17.06
C PRO A 13 -2.06 7.85 15.56
N ASP A 14 -1.05 8.49 14.96
CA ASP A 14 -1.02 8.81 13.52
C ASP A 14 -0.89 7.54 12.69
N ALA A 15 -0.02 6.61 13.07
CA ALA A 15 0.09 5.30 12.45
C ALA A 15 -1.24 4.51 12.48
N ARG A 16 -2.06 4.70 13.52
CA ARG A 16 -3.40 4.12 13.61
C ARG A 16 -4.39 4.81 12.69
N ARG A 17 -4.40 6.15 12.69
CA ARG A 17 -5.26 6.95 11.82
C ARG A 17 -4.97 6.68 10.34
N LEU A 18 -3.69 6.58 9.96
CA LEU A 18 -3.26 6.25 8.60
C LEU A 18 -3.73 4.87 8.16
N ARG A 19 -3.57 3.85 9.01
CA ARG A 19 -4.06 2.51 8.69
C ARG A 19 -5.57 2.47 8.52
N GLN A 20 -6.29 3.16 9.40
CA GLN A 20 -7.74 3.28 9.27
C GLN A 20 -8.10 3.96 7.97
N GLY A 21 -7.41 5.05 7.62
CA GLY A 21 -7.54 5.71 6.32
C GLY A 21 -7.38 4.73 5.16
N LEU A 22 -6.27 3.98 5.12
CA LEU A 22 -5.99 2.99 4.06
C LEU A 22 -7.10 1.96 3.85
N PHE A 23 -7.86 1.58 4.89
CA PHE A 23 -8.98 0.64 4.74
C PHE A 23 -10.24 1.26 4.12
N VAL A 24 -10.37 2.58 4.17
CA VAL A 24 -11.52 3.32 3.64
C VAL A 24 -11.17 4.05 2.33
N THR A 25 -9.89 4.21 2.03
CA THR A 25 -9.42 4.82 0.79
C THR A 25 -9.70 3.91 -0.40
N TYR A 26 -10.22 4.51 -1.47
CA TYR A 26 -10.35 3.82 -2.75
C TYR A 26 -8.97 3.47 -3.31
N ALA A 27 -8.85 2.26 -3.82
CA ALA A 27 -7.67 1.80 -4.56
C ALA A 27 -8.11 1.31 -5.93
N ASP A 28 -7.36 1.66 -6.98
CA ASP A 28 -7.66 1.15 -8.31
C ASP A 28 -7.09 -0.26 -8.42
N LEU A 29 -7.93 -1.21 -8.81
CA LEU A 29 -7.55 -2.60 -9.07
C LEU A 29 -7.47 -2.78 -10.58
N LEU A 30 -6.25 -2.76 -11.11
CA LEU A 30 -5.96 -2.89 -12.53
C LEU A 30 -5.34 -4.27 -12.80
N PRO A 31 -6.11 -5.23 -13.35
CA PRO A 31 -5.57 -6.53 -13.70
C PRO A 31 -4.64 -6.39 -14.92
N ASP A 32 -3.37 -6.74 -14.72
CA ASP A 32 -2.34 -6.85 -15.75
C ASP A 32 -2.18 -8.33 -16.09
N MET A 33 -2.96 -8.77 -17.06
CA MET A 33 -3.00 -10.18 -17.49
C MET A 33 -1.71 -10.59 -18.21
N GLU A 34 -0.99 -9.66 -18.83
CA GLU A 34 0.28 -9.94 -19.53
C GLU A 34 1.39 -10.30 -18.55
N ASN A 35 1.44 -9.60 -17.41
CA ASN A 35 2.45 -9.83 -16.38
C ASN A 35 1.98 -10.74 -15.23
N ASN A 36 0.76 -11.30 -15.33
CA ASN A 36 0.09 -12.05 -14.26
C ASN A 36 0.09 -11.29 -12.92
N ARG A 37 -0.19 -9.98 -12.95
CA ARG A 37 -0.18 -9.11 -11.77
C ARG A 37 -1.48 -8.36 -11.63
N LEU A 38 -1.95 -8.21 -10.40
CA LEU A 38 -3.05 -7.32 -10.06
C LEU A 38 -2.45 -6.03 -9.50
N ARG A 39 -2.32 -5.02 -10.36
CA ARG A 39 -1.78 -3.72 -9.96
C ARG A 39 -2.81 -3.00 -9.11
N THR A 40 -2.52 -2.88 -7.83
CA THR A 40 -3.38 -2.21 -6.85
C THR A 40 -2.78 -0.85 -6.55
N ARG A 41 -3.37 0.19 -7.11
CA ARG A 41 -2.89 1.57 -6.98
C ARG A 41 -3.59 2.26 -5.82
N ILE A 42 -2.83 2.64 -4.81
CA ILE A 42 -3.34 3.34 -3.64
C ILE A 42 -3.19 4.85 -3.85
N HIS A 43 -4.31 5.56 -3.82
CA HIS A 43 -4.39 7.01 -3.89
C HIS A 43 -4.01 7.61 -2.53
N ASN A 44 -2.70 7.81 -2.34
CA ASN A 44 -2.02 8.74 -1.43
C ASN A 44 -2.51 8.93 0.04
N ALA A 45 -1.57 9.12 0.97
CA ALA A 45 -1.86 9.63 2.31
C ALA A 45 -1.75 11.16 2.39
N SER A 46 -2.19 11.77 3.50
CA SER A 46 -2.34 13.22 3.61
C SER A 46 -1.03 14.02 3.63
N THR A 47 0.13 13.39 3.93
CA THR A 47 1.43 14.07 3.98
C THR A 47 2.57 13.25 3.35
N PRO A 48 3.70 13.87 2.94
CA PRO A 48 4.86 13.15 2.40
C PRO A 48 5.51 12.16 3.39
N ALA A 49 5.44 12.42 4.69
CA ALA A 49 5.92 11.50 5.72
C ALA A 49 5.07 10.23 5.76
N ASP A 50 3.75 10.39 5.68
CA ASP A 50 2.82 9.28 5.64
C ASP A 50 3.03 8.41 4.39
N ASN A 51 3.30 9.04 3.25
CA ASN A 51 3.60 8.34 2.00
C ASN A 51 4.81 7.44 2.12
N ARG A 52 5.87 7.89 2.80
CA ARG A 52 7.05 7.07 3.05
C ARG A 52 6.72 5.87 3.92
N SER A 53 5.94 6.06 4.99
CA SER A 53 5.50 4.96 5.84
C SER A 53 4.62 3.96 5.10
N VAL A 54 3.70 4.44 4.25
CA VAL A 54 2.85 3.59 3.40
C VAL A 54 3.68 2.86 2.35
N ALA A 55 4.64 3.51 1.70
CA ALA A 55 5.52 2.87 0.72
C ALA A 55 6.31 1.70 1.33
N VAL A 56 6.82 1.85 2.56
CA VAL A 56 7.48 0.76 3.30
C VAL A 56 6.54 -0.41 3.57
N LEU A 57 5.26 -0.14 3.86
CA LEU A 57 4.25 -1.19 4.01
C LEU A 57 3.99 -1.91 2.67
N LEU A 58 3.84 -1.15 1.57
CA LEU A 58 3.58 -1.72 0.25
C LEU A 58 4.74 -2.57 -0.27
N ASP A 59 5.99 -2.15 -0.05
CA ASP A 59 7.18 -2.94 -0.39
C ASP A 59 7.18 -4.29 0.35
N LYS A 60 6.82 -4.31 1.64
CA LYS A 60 6.68 -5.55 2.39
C LYS A 60 5.57 -6.44 1.87
N LEU A 61 4.43 -5.86 1.48
CA LEU A 61 3.31 -6.61 0.89
C LEU A 61 3.67 -7.20 -0.47
N ASN A 62 4.40 -6.45 -1.30
CA ASN A 62 4.92 -6.93 -2.59
C ASN A 62 5.91 -8.08 -2.40
N LYS A 63 6.79 -8.01 -1.38
CA LYS A 63 7.73 -9.08 -1.02
C LYS A 63 7.06 -10.33 -0.46
N ALA A 64 5.84 -10.22 0.06
CA ALA A 64 5.07 -11.37 0.52
C ALA A 64 4.50 -12.22 -0.64
N GLU A 65 4.65 -11.77 -1.89
CA GLU A 65 4.24 -12.47 -3.11
C GLU A 65 2.83 -13.08 -3.04
N ILE A 66 1.88 -12.30 -2.50
CA ILE A 66 0.52 -12.78 -2.26
C ILE A 66 -0.21 -12.99 -3.59
N GLU A 67 -0.73 -14.20 -3.80
CA GLU A 67 -1.56 -14.55 -4.94
C GLU A 67 -3.03 -14.20 -4.68
N TYR A 68 -3.71 -13.72 -5.72
CA TYR A 68 -5.12 -13.38 -5.67
C TYR A 68 -5.96 -14.67 -5.66
N PRO A 69 -6.90 -14.84 -4.71
CA PRO A 69 -7.70 -16.06 -4.66
C PRO A 69 -8.55 -16.23 -5.92
N GLY A 70 -8.41 -17.37 -6.59
CA GLY A 70 -9.19 -17.71 -7.79
C GLY A 70 -8.57 -17.29 -9.11
N ASN A 71 -7.37 -16.70 -9.13
CA ASN A 71 -6.59 -16.49 -10.35
C ASN A 71 -5.09 -16.56 -10.06
N ASN A 72 -4.25 -16.89 -11.04
CA ASN A 72 -2.78 -16.89 -10.86
C ASN A 72 -2.17 -15.47 -10.89
N LEU A 73 -2.96 -14.45 -10.51
CA LEU A 73 -2.52 -13.06 -10.47
C LEU A 73 -1.84 -12.77 -9.14
N ARG A 74 -0.68 -12.15 -9.17
CA ARG A 74 0.03 -11.69 -7.97
C ARG A 74 -0.31 -10.26 -7.64
N PHE A 75 -0.55 -9.93 -6.39
CA PHE A 75 -0.74 -8.54 -5.99
C PHE A 75 0.54 -7.73 -6.21
N ALA A 76 0.40 -6.60 -6.91
CA ALA A 76 1.45 -5.61 -7.08
C ALA A 76 0.91 -4.26 -6.60
N TYR A 77 1.31 -3.86 -5.40
CA TYR A 77 0.90 -2.61 -4.78
C TYR A 77 1.79 -1.44 -5.22
N GLU A 78 1.15 -0.36 -5.65
CA GLU A 78 1.81 0.87 -6.11
C GLU A 78 1.15 2.09 -5.45
N LEU A 79 1.93 3.14 -5.14
CA LEU A 79 1.39 4.40 -4.64
C LEU A 79 1.29 5.40 -5.80
N VAL A 80 0.09 5.94 -6.06
CA VAL A 80 -0.20 6.81 -7.22
C VAL A 80 0.61 8.12 -7.19
N ASN A 81 1.01 8.58 -6.01
CA ASN A 81 1.72 9.84 -5.81
C ASN A 81 3.18 9.65 -5.39
N SER A 82 3.88 8.72 -6.05
CA SER A 82 5.33 8.56 -5.91
C SER A 82 6.07 9.52 -6.84
N ASP A 83 5.76 10.81 -6.77
CA ASP A 83 6.70 11.81 -7.28
C ASP A 83 7.88 11.83 -6.31
N VAL A 84 8.97 11.20 -6.74
CA VAL A 84 10.30 11.30 -6.13
C VAL A 84 10.79 12.74 -6.25
#